data_AF-A0A942KJS9-F1
#
_entry.id   AF-A0A942KJS9-F1
#
_cell.length_a   1.000
_cell.length_b   1.000
_cell.length_c   1.000
_cell.angle_alpha   90.00
_cell.angle_beta   90.00
_cell.angle_gamma   90.00
#
_symmetry.space_group_name_H-M   'P 1'
#
loop_
_entity.id
_entity.type
_entity.pdbx_description
1 polymer ?
#
loop_
_entity_poly.entity_id
_entity_poly.type
_entity_poly.pdbx_seq_one_letter_code
_entity_poly.pdbx_strand_id
1 'polypeptide(L)'
;MVQDIPEFYETEFRDNWNKAFDLIEERLSLWSSSPVFITLEARSKHSPATLWTKLTQPELVKTWNFASEDWHCPNAKNDLRVGGEFHYEMAAKDGSMSFDFWGTYTKIEENKRLEFTLGDGRKVSIELFEKPHGTLVVERFEPEHENSHHLQRQGWQAILNNLVN
;
A
#
# COMPACT_ATOMS: atom_id res chain seq x y z
N MET A 1 39.54 22.60 33.48
CA MET A 1 39.10 23.87 32.88
C MET A 1 38.18 23.50 31.73
N VAL A 2 36.89 23.80 31.84
CA VAL A 2 36.01 23.78 30.66
C VAL A 2 36.49 24.95 29.80
N GLN A 3 36.90 24.68 28.56
CA GLN A 3 37.23 25.75 27.63
C GLN A 3 35.91 26.39 27.20
N ASP A 4 35.74 27.68 27.48
CA ASP A 4 34.60 28.43 26.98
C ASP A 4 34.68 28.46 25.46
N ILE A 5 33.54 28.15 24.83
CA ILE A 5 33.41 28.17 23.37
C ILE A 5 33.45 29.65 22.95
N PRO A 6 34.28 30.04 21.97
CA PRO A 6 34.28 31.41 21.50
C PRO A 6 32.88 31.83 21.01
N GLU A 7 32.42 33.01 21.41
CA GLU A 7 31.06 33.55 21.18
C GLU A 7 30.62 33.52 19.69
N PHE A 8 31.58 33.57 18.77
CA PHE A 8 31.36 33.37 17.33
C PHE A 8 30.76 31.99 17.03
N TYR A 9 31.32 30.92 17.60
CA TYR A 9 30.83 29.56 17.40
C TYR A 9 29.50 29.32 18.10
N GLU A 10 29.23 29.98 19.22
CA GLU A 10 27.92 29.91 19.88
C GLU A 10 26.82 30.55 19.02
N THR A 11 27.13 31.70 18.42
CA THR A 11 26.20 32.41 17.53
C THR A 11 25.96 31.63 16.25
N GLU A 12 27.02 31.12 15.61
CA GLU A 12 26.92 30.28 14.42
C GLU A 12 26.15 29.00 14.70
N PHE A 13 26.40 28.34 15.84
CA PHE A 13 25.66 27.15 16.26
C PHE A 13 24.18 27.45 16.45
N ARG A 14 23.84 28.52 17.17
CA ARG A 14 22.45 28.94 17.42
C ARG A 14 21.71 29.26 16.11
N ASP A 15 22.36 29.99 15.21
CA ASP A 15 21.75 30.38 13.93
C ASP A 15 21.54 29.17 13.02
N ASN A 16 22.50 28.25 12.98
CA ASN A 16 22.35 26.99 12.24
C ASN A 16 21.27 26.09 12.86
N TRP A 17 21.15 26.09 14.19
CA TRP A 17 20.13 25.34 14.92
C TRP A 17 18.72 25.88 14.64
N ASN A 18 18.54 27.20 14.62
CA ASN A 18 17.28 27.83 14.26
C ASN A 18 16.88 27.52 12.81
N LYS A 19 17.82 27.61 11.86
CA LYS A 19 17.56 27.21 10.46
C LYS A 19 17.18 25.74 10.34
N ALA A 20 17.80 24.87 11.13
CA ALA A 20 17.45 23.45 11.16
C ALA A 20 16.01 23.24 11.68
N PHE A 21 15.58 24.00 12.69
CA PHE A 21 14.19 23.97 13.14
C PHE A 21 13.22 24.48 12.08
N ASP A 22 13.50 25.60 11.44
CA ASP A 22 12.64 26.14 10.37
C ASP A 22 12.47 25.10 9.24
N LEU A 23 13.56 24.43 8.86
CA LEU A 23 13.53 23.35 7.86
C LEU A 23 12.75 22.13 8.34
N ILE A 24 12.86 21.76 9.61
CA ILE A 24 12.09 20.66 10.21
C ILE A 24 10.61 21.03 10.26
N GLU A 25 10.25 22.25 10.65
CA GLU A 25 8.87 22.73 10.68
C GLU A 25 8.26 22.77 9.28
N GLU A 26 8.99 23.28 8.28
CA GLU A 26 8.58 23.23 6.87
C GLU A 26 8.37 21.78 6.43
N ARG A 27 9.32 20.88 6.73
CA ARG A 27 9.24 19.45 6.39
C ARG A 27 8.04 18.77 7.06
N LEU A 28 7.80 19.06 8.34
CA LEU A 28 6.69 18.52 9.11
C LEU A 28 5.35 19.07 8.62
N SER A 29 5.29 20.35 8.25
CA SER A 29 4.11 20.96 7.62
C SER A 29 3.80 20.29 6.28
N LEU A 30 4.81 20.12 5.42
CA LEU A 30 4.68 19.40 4.15
C LEU A 30 4.26 17.94 4.35
N TRP A 31 4.80 17.24 5.35
CA TRP A 31 4.40 15.87 5.69
C TRP A 31 3.00 15.78 6.30
N SER A 32 2.58 16.75 7.11
CA SER A 32 1.23 16.81 7.67
C SER A 32 0.16 16.99 6.59
N SER A 33 0.54 17.54 5.43
CA SER A 33 -0.32 17.70 4.26
C SER A 33 -0.25 16.53 3.26
N SER A 34 0.70 15.61 3.44
CA SER A 34 0.87 14.46 2.55
C SER A 34 0.01 13.28 3.03
N PRO A 35 -0.67 12.56 2.13
CA PRO A 35 -1.41 11.37 2.52
C PRO A 35 -0.47 10.34 3.15
N VAL A 36 -0.83 9.82 4.31
CA VAL A 36 -0.10 8.73 4.96
C VAL A 36 -0.39 7.46 4.18
N PHE A 37 0.64 6.76 3.71
CA PHE A 37 0.49 5.45 3.08
C PHE A 37 1.00 4.35 4.00
N ILE A 38 0.23 3.28 4.15
CA ILE A 38 0.75 2.01 4.66
C ILE A 38 1.44 1.30 3.50
N THR A 39 2.74 1.01 3.65
CA THR A 39 3.51 0.22 2.68
C THR A 39 3.68 -1.20 3.20
N LEU A 40 3.39 -2.17 2.34
CA LEU A 40 3.55 -3.62 2.54
C LEU A 40 4.51 -4.17 1.50
N GLU A 41 5.20 -5.26 1.86
CA GLU A 41 6.09 -5.97 0.96
C GLU A 41 5.89 -7.48 1.09
N ALA A 42 6.02 -8.18 -0.03
CA ALA A 42 6.04 -9.63 -0.05
C ALA A 42 6.93 -10.15 -1.17
N ARG A 43 7.59 -11.29 -0.96
CA ARG A 43 8.46 -11.93 -1.95
C ARG A 43 7.78 -13.19 -2.48
N SER A 44 7.68 -13.30 -3.79
CA SER A 44 7.22 -14.50 -4.48
C SER A 44 8.35 -15.13 -5.27
N LYS A 45 8.30 -16.45 -5.45
CA LYS A 45 9.15 -17.18 -6.41
C LYS A 45 8.60 -17.08 -7.84
N HIS A 46 7.37 -16.61 -8.01
CA HIS A 46 6.74 -16.43 -9.31
C HIS A 46 7.31 -15.22 -10.06
N SER A 47 7.22 -15.26 -11.39
CA SER A 47 7.60 -14.14 -12.24
C SER A 47 6.57 -12.99 -12.14
N PRO A 48 6.94 -11.75 -12.53
CA PRO A 48 5.99 -10.65 -12.56
C PRO A 48 4.77 -10.95 -13.44
N ALA A 49 4.95 -11.68 -14.55
CA ALA A 49 3.84 -12.06 -15.43
C ALA A 49 2.85 -13.04 -14.79
N THR A 50 3.34 -14.01 -14.02
CA THR A 50 2.48 -14.92 -13.26
C THR A 50 1.69 -14.17 -12.19
N LEU A 51 2.34 -13.28 -11.44
CA LEU A 51 1.66 -12.48 -10.42
C LEU A 51 0.67 -11.49 -11.03
N TRP A 52 1.01 -10.88 -12.17
CA TRP A 52 0.09 -10.02 -12.91
C TRP A 52 -1.16 -10.77 -13.32
N THR A 53 -1.01 -12.01 -13.80
CA THR A 53 -2.14 -12.87 -14.14
C THR A 53 -2.99 -13.16 -12.90
N LYS A 54 -2.38 -13.49 -11.74
CA LYS A 54 -3.12 -13.68 -10.48
C LYS A 54 -3.85 -12.42 -10.01
N LEU A 55 -3.23 -11.25 -10.19
CA LEU A 55 -3.78 -9.94 -9.82
C LEU A 55 -4.98 -9.54 -10.67
N THR A 56 -5.00 -9.93 -11.95
CA THR A 56 -5.92 -9.36 -12.94
C THR A 56 -6.97 -10.34 -13.45
N GLN A 57 -6.75 -11.64 -13.39
CA GLN A 57 -7.74 -12.63 -13.83
C GLN A 57 -8.76 -12.90 -12.71
N PRO A 58 -10.07 -12.61 -12.91
CA PRO A 58 -11.08 -12.77 -11.85
C PRO A 58 -11.12 -14.18 -11.24
N GLU A 59 -10.92 -15.20 -12.07
CA GLU A 59 -10.88 -16.59 -11.62
C GLU A 59 -9.73 -16.86 -10.62
N LEU A 60 -8.59 -16.19 -10.79
CA LEU A 60 -7.45 -16.30 -9.88
C LEU A 60 -7.58 -15.34 -8.69
N VAL A 61 -8.20 -14.17 -8.84
CA VAL A 61 -8.49 -13.25 -7.72
C VAL A 61 -9.26 -13.96 -6.61
N LYS A 62 -10.24 -14.79 -6.98
CA LYS A 62 -11.03 -15.59 -6.03
C LYS A 62 -10.19 -16.53 -5.15
N THR A 63 -8.97 -16.90 -5.59
CA THR A 63 -8.11 -17.85 -4.85
C THR A 63 -7.24 -17.19 -3.79
N TRP A 64 -7.15 -15.86 -3.73
CA TRP A 64 -6.26 -15.17 -2.79
C TRP A 64 -6.88 -13.94 -2.09
N ASN A 65 -7.92 -13.33 -2.65
CA ASN A 65 -8.51 -12.09 -2.12
C ASN A 65 -9.40 -12.32 -0.89
N PHE A 66 -8.80 -12.78 0.21
CA PHE A 66 -9.42 -12.97 1.51
C PHE A 66 -8.37 -12.82 2.63
N ALA A 67 -8.78 -12.28 3.78
CA ALA A 67 -7.86 -11.97 4.87
C ALA A 67 -7.57 -13.16 5.81
N SER A 68 -8.47 -14.15 5.87
CA SER A 68 -8.30 -15.35 6.70
C SER A 68 -9.06 -16.54 6.12
N GLU A 69 -8.85 -17.74 6.70
CA GLU A 69 -9.52 -18.97 6.27
C GLU A 69 -11.05 -18.94 6.48
N ASP A 70 -11.55 -18.07 7.35
CA ASP A 70 -12.99 -17.90 7.57
C ASP A 70 -13.65 -17.03 6.49
N TRP A 71 -12.86 -16.42 5.61
CA TRP A 71 -13.31 -15.58 4.51
C TRP A 71 -13.05 -16.25 3.15
N HIS A 72 -13.81 -15.83 2.16
CA HIS A 72 -13.59 -16.19 0.76
C HIS A 72 -14.00 -15.07 -0.19
N CYS A 73 -13.66 -15.23 -1.46
CA CYS A 73 -14.10 -14.35 -2.54
C CYS A 73 -15.00 -15.15 -3.50
N PRO A 74 -16.34 -15.14 -3.30
CA PRO A 74 -17.25 -15.96 -4.09
C PRO A 74 -17.41 -15.45 -5.54
N ASN A 75 -17.23 -14.15 -5.76
CA ASN A 75 -17.43 -13.51 -7.05
C ASN A 75 -16.39 -12.42 -7.30
N ALA A 76 -15.90 -12.35 -8.53
CA ALA A 76 -14.95 -11.34 -8.96
C ALA A 76 -15.27 -10.91 -10.40
N LYS A 77 -15.20 -9.61 -10.66
CA LYS A 77 -15.26 -9.00 -11.99
C LYS A 77 -14.11 -8.02 -12.14
N ASN A 78 -13.55 -7.93 -13.34
CA ASN A 78 -12.43 -7.04 -13.61
C ASN A 78 -12.51 -6.47 -15.04
N ASP A 79 -12.71 -5.17 -15.19
CA ASP A 79 -12.54 -4.40 -16.43
C ASP A 79 -11.14 -3.76 -16.43
N LEU A 80 -10.13 -4.54 -16.82
CA LEU A 80 -8.72 -4.14 -16.75
C LEU A 80 -8.34 -3.12 -17.85
N ARG A 81 -8.73 -1.87 -17.65
CA ARG A 81 -8.32 -0.70 -18.44
C ARG A 81 -8.35 0.54 -17.56
N VAL A 82 -7.60 1.58 -17.91
CA VAL A 82 -7.67 2.87 -17.19
C VAL A 82 -9.10 3.42 -17.28
N GLY A 83 -9.67 3.78 -16.13
CA GLY A 83 -11.08 4.17 -15.97
C GLY A 83 -12.07 3.00 -15.93
N GLY A 84 -11.61 1.77 -16.07
CA GLY A 84 -12.40 0.56 -15.80
C GLY A 84 -12.42 0.21 -14.32
N GLU A 85 -13.40 -0.57 -13.90
CA GLU A 85 -13.63 -0.96 -12.51
C GLU A 85 -13.42 -2.46 -12.29
N PHE A 86 -12.97 -2.79 -11.09
CA PHE A 86 -13.04 -4.15 -10.57
C PHE A 86 -14.02 -4.21 -9.40
N HIS A 87 -14.63 -5.38 -9.21
CA HIS A 87 -15.54 -5.67 -8.10
C HIS A 87 -15.22 -7.06 -7.56
N TYR A 88 -14.71 -7.15 -6.34
CA TYR A 88 -14.34 -8.39 -5.67
C TYR A 88 -15.20 -8.54 -4.41
N GLU A 89 -16.13 -9.48 -4.43
CA GLU A 89 -16.97 -9.75 -3.26
C GLU A 89 -16.10 -10.43 -2.19
N MET A 90 -16.05 -9.88 -1.00
CA MET A 90 -15.39 -10.48 0.16
C MET A 90 -16.45 -10.87 1.17
N ALA A 91 -16.57 -12.16 1.48
CA ALA A 91 -17.61 -12.69 2.35
C ALA A 91 -17.06 -13.65 3.42
N ALA A 92 -17.69 -13.66 4.59
CA ALA A 92 -17.48 -14.66 5.61
C ALA A 92 -18.16 -15.97 5.19
N LYS A 93 -17.48 -17.11 5.36
CA LYS A 93 -17.98 -18.43 4.92
C LYS A 93 -19.21 -18.89 5.69
N ASP A 94 -19.45 -18.33 6.87
CA ASP A 94 -20.66 -18.58 7.68
C ASP A 94 -21.88 -17.76 7.22
N GLY A 95 -21.70 -16.87 6.22
CA GLY A 95 -22.75 -16.02 5.67
C GLY A 95 -23.11 -14.81 6.55
N SER A 96 -22.36 -14.54 7.61
CA SER A 96 -22.64 -13.43 8.53
C SER A 96 -22.37 -12.05 7.94
N MET A 97 -21.43 -11.96 6.99
CA MET A 97 -20.98 -10.71 6.40
C MET A 97 -20.55 -10.89 4.94
N SER A 98 -20.87 -9.92 4.09
CA SER A 98 -20.36 -9.78 2.73
C SER A 98 -20.28 -8.30 2.37
N PHE A 99 -19.22 -7.91 1.67
CA PHE A 99 -19.08 -6.56 1.11
C PHE A 99 -18.36 -6.61 -0.23
N ASP A 100 -18.60 -5.59 -1.06
CA ASP A 100 -17.95 -5.44 -2.36
C ASP A 100 -16.69 -4.59 -2.21
N PHE A 101 -15.52 -5.22 -2.44
CA PHE A 101 -14.25 -4.52 -2.54
C PHE A 101 -14.03 -4.12 -4.00
N TRP A 102 -14.22 -2.84 -4.29
CA TRP A 102 -14.21 -2.32 -5.64
C TRP A 102 -13.38 -1.05 -5.77
N GLY A 103 -12.94 -0.77 -7.00
CA GLY A 103 -12.20 0.44 -7.31
C GLY A 103 -12.02 0.65 -8.81
N THR A 104 -11.62 1.86 -9.17
CA THR A 104 -11.38 2.29 -10.56
C THR A 104 -9.89 2.36 -10.83
N TYR A 105 -9.41 1.74 -11.92
CA TYR A 105 -8.00 1.79 -12.30
C TYR A 105 -7.59 3.19 -12.78
N THR A 106 -6.56 3.75 -12.16
CA THR A 106 -6.00 5.06 -12.51
C THR A 106 -4.73 4.92 -13.35
N LYS A 107 -3.99 3.82 -13.18
CA LYS A 107 -2.78 3.51 -13.96
C LYS A 107 -2.58 2.02 -14.12
N ILE A 108 -2.21 1.58 -15.32
CA ILE A 108 -1.90 0.19 -15.62
C ILE A 108 -0.60 0.16 -16.43
N GLU A 109 0.41 -0.49 -15.87
CA GLU A 109 1.65 -0.86 -16.56
C GLU A 109 1.81 -2.37 -16.45
N GLU A 110 1.55 -3.07 -17.55
CA GLU A 110 1.50 -4.53 -17.55
C GLU A 110 2.75 -5.17 -16.95
N ASN A 111 2.55 -6.14 -16.07
CA ASN A 111 3.58 -6.89 -15.36
C ASN A 111 4.49 -6.04 -14.44
N LYS A 112 4.12 -4.78 -14.17
CA LYS A 112 4.95 -3.84 -13.41
C LYS A 112 4.20 -3.09 -12.34
N ARG A 113 3.06 -2.47 -12.67
CA ARG A 113 2.39 -1.54 -11.77
C ARG A 113 0.90 -1.45 -12.05
N LEU A 114 0.13 -1.39 -10.99
CA LEU A 114 -1.31 -1.21 -11.04
C LEU A 114 -1.70 -0.23 -9.94
N GLU A 115 -2.39 0.85 -10.32
CA GLU A 115 -2.92 1.85 -9.40
C GLU A 115 -4.43 1.96 -9.58
N PHE A 116 -5.11 2.16 -8.46
CA PHE A 116 -6.55 2.34 -8.45
C PHE A 116 -6.99 3.20 -7.27
N THR A 117 -8.18 3.76 -7.42
CA THR A 117 -8.89 4.47 -6.35
C THR A 117 -10.06 3.62 -5.93
N LEU A 118 -10.15 3.31 -4.63
CA LEU A 118 -11.26 2.58 -4.04
C LEU A 118 -12.53 3.43 -4.06
N GLY A 119 -13.69 2.78 -3.91
CA GLY A 119 -14.98 3.45 -3.88
C GLY A 119 -15.14 4.55 -2.82
N ASP A 120 -14.32 4.52 -1.77
CA ASP A 120 -14.27 5.54 -0.70
C ASP A 120 -13.22 6.63 -0.94
N GLY A 121 -12.56 6.63 -2.10
CA GLY A 121 -11.57 7.64 -2.51
C GLY A 121 -10.13 7.32 -2.11
N ARG A 122 -9.89 6.26 -1.32
CA ARG A 122 -8.54 5.86 -0.93
C ARG A 122 -7.74 5.35 -2.12
N LYS A 123 -6.48 5.73 -2.19
CA LYS A 123 -5.56 5.32 -3.26
C LYS A 123 -4.80 4.06 -2.89
N VAL A 124 -4.65 3.16 -3.86
CA VAL A 124 -3.86 1.94 -3.75
C VAL A 124 -2.92 1.81 -4.95
N SER A 125 -1.71 1.34 -4.71
CA SER A 125 -0.74 0.99 -5.76
C SER A 125 -0.09 -0.35 -5.45
N ILE A 126 0.01 -1.21 -6.46
CA ILE A 126 0.74 -2.49 -6.40
C ILE A 126 1.85 -2.42 -7.45
N GLU A 127 3.09 -2.65 -7.03
CA GLU A 127 4.27 -2.67 -7.89
C GLU A 127 4.94 -4.05 -7.84
N LEU A 128 5.32 -4.56 -9.01
CA LEU A 128 6.01 -5.81 -9.23
C LEU A 128 7.44 -5.51 -9.67
N PHE A 129 8.41 -5.84 -8.82
CA PHE A 129 9.83 -5.70 -9.13
C PHE A 129 10.43 -7.06 -9.38
N GLU A 130 10.86 -7.31 -10.62
CA GLU A 130 11.63 -8.51 -10.95
C GLU A 130 12.93 -8.55 -10.14
N LYS A 131 13.24 -9.72 -9.59
CA LYS A 131 14.45 -10.03 -8.82
C LYS A 131 15.05 -11.35 -9.34
N PRO A 132 16.34 -11.65 -9.06
CA PRO A 132 17.00 -12.86 -9.56
C PRO A 132 16.30 -14.19 -9.25
N HIS A 133 15.47 -14.25 -8.20
CA HIS A 133 14.78 -15.47 -7.75
C HIS A 133 13.26 -15.29 -7.61
N GLY A 134 12.67 -14.42 -8.43
CA GLY A 134 11.22 -14.19 -8.46
C GLY A 134 10.87 -12.70 -8.45
N THR A 135 9.88 -12.32 -7.66
CA THR A 135 9.33 -10.96 -7.66
C THR A 135 9.20 -10.41 -6.25
N LEU A 136 9.62 -9.16 -6.06
CA LEU A 136 9.23 -8.37 -4.89
C LEU A 136 7.95 -7.61 -5.25
N VAL A 137 6.87 -7.88 -4.51
CA VAL A 137 5.61 -7.14 -4.60
C VAL A 137 5.61 -6.07 -3.52
N VAL A 138 5.34 -4.82 -3.90
CA VAL A 138 5.18 -3.70 -2.98
C VAL A 138 3.78 -3.15 -3.15
N GLU A 139 3.00 -3.18 -2.08
CA GLU A 139 1.64 -2.61 -2.06
C GLU A 139 1.64 -1.39 -1.14
N ARG A 140 0.97 -0.31 -1.59
CA ARG A 140 0.78 0.89 -0.78
C ARG A 140 -0.67 1.30 -0.83
N PHE A 141 -1.24 1.64 0.31
CA PHE A 141 -2.61 2.15 0.39
C PHE A 141 -2.76 3.27 1.41
N GLU A 142 -3.69 4.19 1.16
CA GLU A 142 -4.14 5.16 2.16
C GLU A 142 -4.96 4.42 3.23
N PRO A 143 -4.64 4.54 4.53
CA PRO A 143 -5.42 3.89 5.57
C PRO A 143 -6.78 4.55 5.71
N GLU A 144 -7.77 3.77 6.12
CA GLU A 144 -9.04 4.33 6.60
C GLU A 144 -8.92 4.83 8.06
N HIS A 145 -9.97 5.49 8.56
CA HIS A 145 -9.98 6.19 9.87
C HIS A 145 -10.74 5.45 10.98
N GLU A 146 -11.47 4.39 10.66
CA GLU A 146 -12.25 3.53 11.56
C GLU A 146 -11.37 2.53 12.34
N ASN A 147 -10.39 1.88 11.70
CA ASN A 147 -9.52 0.90 12.37
C ASN A 147 -8.08 1.40 12.52
N SER A 148 -7.38 0.84 13.51
CA SER A 148 -5.96 1.13 13.71
C SER A 148 -5.11 0.73 12.49
N HIS A 149 -4.07 1.52 12.20
CA HIS A 149 -3.11 1.18 11.13
C HIS A 149 -2.46 -0.20 11.31
N HIS A 150 -2.32 -0.68 12.55
CA HIS A 150 -1.80 -2.01 12.85
C HIS A 150 -2.73 -3.11 12.33
N LEU A 151 -4.03 -3.00 12.62
CA LEU A 151 -5.04 -3.97 12.16
C LEU A 151 -5.15 -3.95 10.63
N GLN A 152 -5.19 -2.77 10.03
CA GLN A 152 -5.21 -2.62 8.57
C GLN A 152 -3.96 -3.26 7.95
N ARG A 153 -2.77 -2.98 8.47
CA ARG A 153 -1.51 -3.60 7.99
C ARG A 153 -1.58 -5.13 8.07
N GLN A 154 -2.09 -5.70 9.16
CA GLN A 154 -2.20 -7.15 9.30
C GLN A 154 -3.15 -7.77 8.28
N GLY A 155 -4.37 -7.22 8.14
CA GLY A 155 -5.37 -7.74 7.20
C GLY A 155 -4.89 -7.69 5.75
N TRP A 156 -4.37 -6.54 5.32
CA TRP A 156 -3.86 -6.36 3.96
C TRP A 156 -2.59 -7.21 3.71
N GLN A 157 -1.70 -7.35 4.69
CA GLN A 157 -0.53 -8.23 4.54
C GLN A 157 -0.94 -9.69 4.42
N ALA A 158 -1.99 -10.14 5.10
CA ALA A 158 -2.50 -11.50 4.95
C ALA A 158 -3.00 -11.76 3.51
N ILE A 159 -3.75 -10.81 2.95
CA ILE A 159 -4.21 -10.86 1.56
C ILE A 159 -3.01 -10.88 0.58
N LEU A 160 -2.04 -10.00 0.78
CA LEU A 160 -0.83 -9.94 -0.04
C LEU A 160 -0.01 -11.24 0.03
N ASN A 161 0.05 -11.87 1.21
CA ASN A 161 0.72 -13.16 1.38
C ASN A 161 0.02 -14.27 0.58
N ASN A 162 -1.32 -14.27 0.53
CA ASN A 162 -2.07 -15.23 -0.30
C ASN A 162 -1.80 -15.02 -1.80
N LEU A 163 -1.60 -13.77 -2.24
CA LEU A 163 -1.24 -13.48 -3.63
C LEU A 163 0.14 -14.02 -4.01
N VAL A 164 1.14 -13.92 -3.13
CA VAL A 164 2.53 -14.30 -3.48
C VAL A 164 2.84 -15.78 -3.35
N ASN A 165 2.01 -16.52 -2.61
CA ASN A 165 2.08 -17.98 -2.43
C ASN A 165 1.55 -18.74 -3.64
#